data_AF-A0AAD5LPV0-F1
#
_entry.id   AF-A0AAD5LPV0-F1
#
_cell.length_a   1.000
_cell.length_b   1.000
_cell.length_c   1.000
_cell.angle_alpha   90.00
_cell.angle_beta   90.00
_cell.angle_gamma   90.00
#
_symmetry.space_group_name_H-M   'P 1'
#
loop_
_entity.id
_entity.type
_entity.pdbx_description
1 polymer ?
#
loop_
_entity_poly.entity_id
_entity_poly.type
_entity_poly.pdbx_seq_one_letter_code
_entity_poly.pdbx_strand_id
1 'polypeptide(L)'
;MPIEVCPKVFCKNKAVYGAFDPPAWDLSKVKYPRVAFFTGAQDWLATSGDIARLRAELPAGTIVSEKHVQYNHLDFTWAYNGPERIYNDMIAQIKEFQGKGY
;
A
#
# COMPACT_ATOMS: atom_id res chain seq x y z
N MET A 1 -21.19 -22.36 -16.11
CA MET A 1 -20.48 -22.48 -17.40
C MET A 1 -18.99 -22.58 -17.10
N PRO A 2 -18.27 -23.61 -17.57
CA PRO A 2 -16.81 -23.68 -17.44
C PRO A 2 -16.11 -22.53 -18.15
N ILE A 3 -14.97 -22.06 -17.66
CA ILE A 3 -14.27 -20.93 -18.28
C ILE A 3 -13.69 -21.29 -19.64
N GLU A 4 -13.29 -22.56 -19.82
CA GLU A 4 -12.69 -23.12 -21.01
C GLU A 4 -13.59 -22.93 -22.23
N VAL A 5 -14.91 -22.99 -22.03
CA VAL A 5 -15.90 -22.85 -23.10
C VAL A 5 -16.34 -21.40 -23.34
N CYS A 6 -16.00 -20.44 -22.47
CA CYS A 6 -16.35 -19.05 -22.70
C CYS A 6 -15.46 -18.40 -23.79
N PRO A 7 -16.02 -17.81 -24.86
CA PRO A 7 -15.22 -17.10 -25.86
C PRO A 7 -14.54 -15.85 -25.26
N LYS A 8 -13.28 -15.60 -25.61
CA LYS A 8 -12.49 -14.45 -25.12
C LYS A 8 -13.11 -13.08 -25.45
N VAL A 9 -13.92 -12.99 -26.50
CA VAL A 9 -14.65 -11.76 -26.88
C VAL A 9 -15.64 -11.34 -25.78
N PHE A 10 -16.28 -12.32 -25.12
CA PHE A 10 -17.24 -12.07 -24.05
C PHE A 10 -16.57 -12.15 -22.67
N CYS A 11 -15.65 -13.11 -22.47
CA CYS A 11 -14.86 -13.24 -21.26
C CYS A 11 -13.48 -12.59 -21.41
N LYS A 12 -13.42 -11.27 -21.31
CA LYS A 12 -12.16 -10.52 -21.47
C LYS A 12 -11.11 -10.91 -20.43
N ASN A 13 -11.52 -11.19 -19.19
CA ASN A 13 -10.61 -11.63 -18.12
C ASN A 13 -9.97 -13.00 -18.39
N LYS A 14 -10.66 -13.91 -19.09
CA LYS A 14 -10.07 -15.18 -19.53
C LYS A 14 -8.85 -14.95 -20.43
N ALA A 15 -8.88 -13.92 -21.26
CA ALA A 15 -7.77 -13.62 -22.16
C ALA A 15 -6.51 -13.15 -21.41
N VAL A 16 -6.67 -12.52 -20.25
CA VAL A 16 -5.58 -11.91 -19.46
C VAL A 16 -5.16 -12.81 -18.30
N TYR A 17 -6.12 -13.32 -17.53
CA TYR A 17 -5.91 -14.02 -16.27
C TYR A 17 -6.22 -15.53 -16.34
N GLY A 18 -6.85 -16.00 -17.41
CA GLY A 18 -7.37 -17.37 -17.48
C GLY A 18 -8.53 -17.65 -16.52
N ALA A 19 -9.05 -16.62 -15.85
CA ALA A 19 -10.11 -16.67 -14.84
C ALA A 19 -11.27 -15.72 -15.21
N PHE A 20 -12.44 -15.92 -14.62
CA PHE A 20 -13.59 -15.03 -14.84
C PHE A 20 -13.37 -13.67 -14.19
N ASP A 21 -12.70 -13.67 -13.04
CA ASP A 21 -12.32 -12.48 -12.30
C ASP A 21 -10.79 -12.33 -12.28
N PRO A 22 -10.26 -11.10 -12.20
CA PRO A 22 -8.85 -10.90 -11.91
C PRO A 22 -8.49 -11.55 -10.57
N PRO A 23 -7.31 -12.18 -10.43
CA PRO A 23 -6.89 -12.75 -9.16
C PRO A 23 -6.71 -11.64 -8.11
N ALA A 24 -7.07 -11.94 -6.87
CA ALA A 24 -6.81 -11.05 -5.75
C ALA A 24 -5.31 -10.98 -5.44
N TRP A 25 -4.84 -9.81 -4.99
CA TRP A 25 -3.49 -9.64 -4.45
C TRP A 25 -3.46 -10.12 -3.01
N ASP A 26 -2.69 -11.17 -2.76
CA ASP A 26 -2.50 -11.74 -1.42
C ASP A 26 -1.36 -11.02 -0.71
N LEU A 27 -1.70 -10.07 0.16
CA LEU A 27 -0.72 -9.23 0.86
C LEU A 27 0.16 -10.03 1.82
N SER A 28 -0.25 -11.22 2.25
CA SER A 28 0.60 -12.11 3.07
C SER A 28 1.85 -12.59 2.32
N LYS A 29 1.83 -12.52 0.98
CA LYS A 29 2.96 -12.89 0.11
C LYS A 29 3.95 -11.75 -0.12
N VAL A 30 3.72 -10.58 0.45
CA VAL A 30 4.67 -9.47 0.43
C VAL A 30 5.95 -9.91 1.14
N LYS A 31 7.08 -9.97 0.41
CA LYS A 31 8.37 -10.40 0.96
C LYS A 31 9.36 -9.24 0.98
N TYR A 32 9.99 -9.05 2.12
CA TYR A 32 11.12 -8.14 2.29
C TYR A 32 10.88 -6.63 2.01
N PRO A 33 9.75 -6.00 2.36
CA PRO A 33 9.75 -4.55 2.53
C PRO A 33 9.72 -4.17 4.01
N ARG A 34 10.65 -3.30 4.41
CA ARG A 34 10.50 -2.48 5.60
C ARG A 34 9.71 -1.27 5.15
N VAL A 35 8.55 -1.07 5.75
CA VAL A 35 7.66 0.02 5.38
C VAL A 35 7.48 0.94 6.57
N ALA A 36 7.67 2.23 6.34
CA ALA A 36 7.27 3.28 7.25
C ALA A 36 5.90 3.80 6.81
N PHE A 37 4.91 3.79 7.70
CA PHE A 37 3.57 4.31 7.42
C PHE A 37 3.49 5.79 7.78
N PHE A 38 3.07 6.61 6.83
CA PHE A 38 2.69 8.01 7.06
C PHE A 38 1.22 8.14 6.67
N THR A 39 0.35 8.42 7.65
CA THR A 39 -1.11 8.33 7.47
C THR A 39 -1.80 9.65 7.83
N GLY A 40 -2.85 9.98 7.09
CA GLY A 40 -3.54 11.27 7.18
C GLY A 40 -4.88 11.13 7.88
N ALA A 41 -5.16 11.98 8.86
CA ALA A 41 -6.42 11.98 9.61
C ALA A 41 -7.65 12.29 8.73
N GLN A 42 -7.45 13.04 7.65
CA GLN A 42 -8.50 13.54 6.77
C GLN A 42 -8.34 13.00 5.34
N ASP A 43 -7.56 11.93 5.17
CA ASP A 43 -7.34 11.31 3.87
C ASP A 43 -8.59 10.53 3.43
N TRP A 44 -9.29 11.10 2.45
CA TRP A 44 -10.46 10.51 1.82
C TRP A 44 -10.16 9.39 0.81
N LEU A 45 -8.90 9.22 0.40
CA LEU A 45 -8.48 8.18 -0.56
C LEU A 45 -7.83 7.00 0.17
N ALA A 46 -6.86 7.27 1.03
CA ALA A 46 -6.26 6.28 1.93
C ALA A 46 -6.92 6.40 3.31
N THR A 47 -8.17 5.94 3.40
CA THR A 47 -8.96 6.07 4.62
C THR A 47 -8.37 5.27 5.79
N SER A 48 -8.70 5.67 7.02
CA SER A 48 -8.27 4.95 8.22
C SER A 48 -8.74 3.49 8.24
N GLY A 49 -9.92 3.20 7.67
CA GLY A 49 -10.44 1.85 7.52
C GLY A 49 -9.61 0.99 6.57
N ASP A 50 -9.27 1.54 5.39
CA ASP A 50 -8.45 0.83 4.40
C ASP A 50 -7.02 0.63 4.89
N ILE A 51 -6.45 1.62 5.59
CA ILE A 51 -5.13 1.50 6.23
C ILE A 51 -5.14 0.43 7.33
N ALA A 52 -6.18 0.39 8.16
CA ALA A 52 -6.30 -0.63 9.21
C ALA A 52 -6.38 -2.04 8.61
N ARG A 53 -7.14 -2.20 7.51
CA ARG A 53 -7.19 -3.45 6.74
C ARG A 53 -5.84 -3.80 6.13
N LEU A 54 -5.18 -2.86 5.45
CA LEU A 54 -3.84 -3.03 4.88
C LEU A 54 -2.84 -3.50 5.95
N ARG A 55 -2.84 -2.84 7.12
CA ARG A 55 -1.96 -3.20 8.24
C ARG A 55 -2.22 -4.62 8.76
N ALA A 56 -3.48 -5.06 8.79
CA ALA A 56 -3.84 -6.40 9.25
C ALA A 56 -3.49 -7.51 8.24
N GLU A 57 -3.52 -7.21 6.94
CA GLU A 57 -3.24 -8.18 5.88
C GLU A 57 -1.73 -8.33 5.57
N LEU A 58 -0.90 -7.36 5.98
CA LEU A 58 0.55 -7.42 5.79
C LEU A 58 1.22 -8.37 6.80
N PRO A 59 2.33 -9.05 6.42
CA PRO A 59 3.07 -9.91 7.32
C PRO A 59 3.60 -9.16 8.54
N ALA A 60 3.67 -9.87 9.67
CA ALA A 60 4.26 -9.33 10.90
C ALA A 60 5.70 -8.85 10.66
N GLY A 61 6.05 -7.68 11.21
CA GLY A 61 7.37 -7.08 11.04
C GLY A 61 7.58 -6.29 9.74
N THR A 62 6.57 -6.25 8.83
CA THR A 62 6.64 -5.43 7.61
C THR A 62 6.70 -3.93 7.94
N ILE A 63 5.86 -3.48 8.88
CA ILE A 63 5.76 -2.06 9.24
C ILE A 63 6.72 -1.78 10.39
N VAL A 64 7.74 -0.96 10.14
CA VAL A 64 8.82 -0.67 11.11
C VAL A 64 8.58 0.61 11.89
N SER A 65 7.77 1.52 11.34
CA SER A 65 7.40 2.78 11.97
C SER A 65 6.06 3.27 11.43
N GLU A 66 5.35 4.06 12.24
CA GLU A 66 4.05 4.61 11.87
C GLU A 66 3.88 6.02 12.45
N LYS A 67 3.55 6.97 11.59
CA LYS A 67 3.31 8.37 11.95
C LYS A 67 1.96 8.82 11.41
N HIS A 68 1.15 9.37 12.30
CA HIS A 68 -0.14 9.93 11.96
C HIS A 68 -0.09 11.46 11.97
N VAL A 69 -0.65 12.09 10.93
CA VAL A 69 -0.62 13.55 10.75
C VAL A 69 -2.00 14.10 10.35
N GLN A 70 -2.21 15.39 10.61
CA GLN A 70 -3.46 16.10 10.25
C GLN A 70 -3.45 16.53 8.77
N TYR A 71 -3.31 15.56 7.87
CA TYR A 71 -3.25 15.72 6.41
C TYR A 71 -4.44 15.04 5.72
N ASN A 72 -4.82 15.58 4.56
CA ASN A 72 -5.56 14.89 3.51
C ASN A 72 -4.56 14.33 2.46
N HIS A 73 -5.05 13.64 1.43
CA HIS A 73 -4.23 12.86 0.50
C HIS A 73 -3.14 13.67 -0.22
N LEU A 74 -3.46 14.88 -0.64
CA LEU A 74 -2.52 15.71 -1.43
C LEU A 74 -1.49 16.44 -0.56
N ASP A 75 -1.74 16.55 0.75
CA ASP A 75 -0.84 17.23 1.67
C ASP A 75 0.50 16.49 1.79
N PHE A 76 0.52 15.16 1.62
CA PHE A 76 1.74 14.36 1.59
C PHE A 76 2.72 14.76 0.49
N THR A 77 2.27 15.47 -0.54
CA THR A 77 3.12 15.99 -1.61
C THR A 77 3.19 17.51 -1.63
N TRP A 78 2.11 18.22 -1.28
CA TRP A 78 1.94 19.66 -1.54
C TRP A 78 1.79 20.53 -0.30
N ALA A 79 1.72 19.95 0.91
CA ALA A 79 1.64 20.75 2.11
C ALA A 79 2.90 21.60 2.28
N TYR A 80 2.71 22.90 2.54
CA TYR A 80 3.82 23.83 2.77
C TYR A 80 4.70 23.42 3.95
N ASN A 81 4.14 22.69 4.93
CA ASN A 81 4.85 22.19 6.11
C ASN A 81 5.26 20.71 6.00
N GLY A 82 5.24 20.13 4.79
CA GLY A 82 5.68 18.75 4.52
C GLY A 82 7.06 18.39 5.09
N PRO A 83 8.09 19.26 4.97
CA PRO A 83 9.41 19.00 5.55
C PRO A 83 9.38 18.74 7.05
N GLU A 84 8.67 19.59 7.80
CA GLU A 84 8.59 19.55 9.26
C GLU A 84 7.70 18.40 9.75
N ARG A 85 6.62 18.10 9.03
CA ARG A 85 5.63 17.11 9.44
C ARG A 85 5.98 15.70 9.01
N ILE A 86 6.65 15.50 7.87
CA ILE A 86 6.88 14.16 7.30
C ILE A 86 8.31 13.97 6.78
N TYR A 87 8.83 14.86 5.93
CA TYR A 87 10.00 14.50 5.13
C TYR A 87 11.29 14.36 5.96
N ASN A 88 11.47 15.16 7.01
CA ASN A 88 12.62 15.02 7.90
C ASN A 88 12.64 13.66 8.59
N ASP A 89 11.49 13.19 9.09
CA ASP A 89 11.36 11.86 9.70
C ASP A 89 11.57 10.75 8.66
N MET A 90 10.99 10.89 7.47
CA MET A 90 11.19 9.96 6.36
C MET A 90 12.68 9.81 6.00
N ILE A 91 13.41 10.92 5.89
CA ILE A 91 14.85 10.91 5.63
C ILE A 91 15.62 10.24 6.77
N ALA A 92 15.23 10.49 8.02
CA ALA A 92 15.84 9.84 9.18
C ALA A 92 15.64 8.30 9.14
N GLN A 93 14.41 7.85 8.83
CA GLN A 93 14.10 6.42 8.65
C GLN A 93 14.92 5.79 7.52
N ILE A 94 15.04 6.47 6.38
CA ILE A 94 15.87 5.99 5.26
C ILE A 94 17.33 5.82 5.69
N LYS A 95 17.89 6.81 6.38
CA LYS A 95 19.27 6.75 6.91
C LYS A 95 19.45 5.63 7.93
N GLU A 96 18.46 5.41 8.80
CA GLU A 96 18.51 4.34 9.81
C GLU A 96 18.63 2.96 9.18
N PHE A 97 17.94 2.71 8.05
CA PHE A 97 17.94 1.41 7.38
C PHE A 97 18.92 1.31 6.21
N GLN A 98 19.65 2.38 5.91
CA GLN A 98 20.67 2.38 4.87
C GLN A 98 21.75 1.33 5.17
N GLY A 99 21.99 0.41 4.22
CA GLY A 99 22.98 -0.66 4.35
C GLY A 99 22.56 -1.82 5.28
N LYS A 100 21.37 -1.79 5.88
CA LYS A 100 20.85 -2.92 6.67
C LYS A 100 20.15 -3.92 5.75
N GLY A 101 20.69 -5.14 5.64
CA GLY A 101 20.00 -6.27 4.96
C GLY A 101 18.66 -6.57 5.60
N TYR A 102 17.72 -7.22 4.89
CA TYR A 102 16.37 -7.51 5.37
C TYR A 102 16.33 -8.54 6.50
#